data_AF-A0A5E3X142-F1
#
_entry.id   AF-A0A5E3X142-F1
#
_cell.length_a   1.000
_cell.length_b   1.000
_cell.length_c   1.000
_cell.angle_alpha   90.00
_cell.angle_beta   90.00
_cell.angle_gamma   90.00
#
_symmetry.space_group_name_H-M   'P 1'
#
loop_
_entity.id
_entity.type
_entity.pdbx_description
1 polymer ?
#
loop_
_entity_poly.entity_id
_entity_poly.type
_entity_poly.pdbx_seq_one_letter_code
_entity_poly.pdbx_strand_id
1 'polypeptide(L)'
;MIATAILLLSLSLSASAAPSRRQSGDNGSCQALQTECAATVKSDLSDAWNIKACLFGASCFGGQHPVDGFLAAVYGDRGESGSAPASVDLPRVTSSLFNSISTDGQTVSQQNFIDGYYSALDATGGPYPTDVSYVIDLFGRVQGWTAFCSESVPFQNFADYYQYSSSVNSAGCSAAAKREVAAATTSAAPAAATTPVVSSDASCQKMFTACIDQVDQDVANPWAVEACVLGATCFGGQVPVDGFLSTVYSQKNPSSTVTAPTSINEPRLATSLFASVSTDGQTWTQQNFIDAYYGTLSSVGGPFPANSDLVISYFDRVLEWTAFCPGQGIPYMNVADYFQYSATVQGGSAQCN
;
A
#
# COMPACT_ATOMS: atom_id res chain seq x y z
N MET A 1 56.92 -18.91 34.64
CA MET A 1 55.82 -17.93 34.68
C MET A 1 55.48 -17.57 33.26
N ILE A 2 54.45 -18.18 32.67
CA ILE A 2 53.94 -17.85 31.34
C ILE A 2 52.45 -17.61 31.53
N ALA A 3 52.03 -16.35 31.40
CA ALA A 3 50.64 -15.93 31.53
C ALA A 3 49.97 -16.03 30.17
N THR A 4 49.00 -16.93 30.05
CA THR A 4 48.19 -17.12 28.85
C THR A 4 46.96 -16.20 28.96
N ALA A 5 46.91 -15.15 28.14
CA ALA A 5 45.75 -14.29 28.02
C ALA A 5 44.75 -14.91 27.05
N ILE A 6 43.56 -15.22 27.54
CA ILE A 6 42.42 -15.70 26.74
C ILE A 6 41.63 -14.47 26.29
N LEU A 7 41.68 -14.17 24.99
CA LEU A 7 40.85 -13.15 24.36
C LEU A 7 39.49 -13.79 24.02
N LEU A 8 38.44 -13.36 24.72
CA LEU A 8 37.05 -13.72 24.41
C LEU A 8 36.52 -12.72 23.38
N LEU A 9 36.42 -13.15 22.11
CA LEU A 9 35.71 -12.40 21.07
C LEU A 9 34.21 -12.68 21.20
N SER A 10 33.47 -11.74 21.78
CA SER A 10 32.01 -11.75 21.77
C SER A 10 31.51 -11.20 20.42
N LEU A 11 31.06 -12.09 19.52
CA LEU A 11 30.27 -11.69 18.35
C LEU A 11 28.84 -11.39 18.81
N SER A 12 28.52 -10.11 18.97
CA SER A 12 27.13 -9.67 19.03
C SER A 12 26.57 -9.62 17.61
N LEU A 13 25.71 -10.58 17.26
CA LEU A 13 24.86 -10.46 16.06
C LEU A 13 23.77 -9.43 16.37
N SER A 14 23.97 -8.20 15.90
CA SER A 14 22.90 -7.20 15.83
C SER A 14 21.97 -7.61 14.69
N ALA A 15 20.73 -7.99 15.02
CA ALA A 15 19.68 -8.17 14.03
C ALA A 15 19.27 -6.78 13.52
N SER A 16 19.93 -6.30 12.47
CA SER A 16 19.48 -5.12 11.75
C SER A 16 18.10 -5.45 11.17
N ALA A 17 17.09 -4.64 11.49
CA ALA A 17 15.82 -4.68 10.79
C ALA A 17 16.10 -4.39 9.32
N ALA A 18 16.20 -5.45 8.51
CA ALA A 18 16.35 -5.32 7.08
C ALA A 18 15.10 -4.57 6.56
N PRO A 19 15.27 -3.65 5.59
CA PRO A 19 14.13 -3.03 4.90
C PRO A 19 13.14 -4.13 4.54
N SER A 20 11.87 -3.95 4.90
CA SER A 20 10.79 -4.88 4.61
C SER A 20 10.85 -5.26 3.13
N ARG A 21 11.28 -6.49 2.85
CA ARG A 21 11.50 -7.13 1.54
C ARG A 21 11.82 -6.16 0.40
N ARG A 22 13.09 -6.14 -0.04
CA ARG A 22 13.49 -5.51 -1.33
C ARG A 22 12.47 -5.86 -2.42
N GLN A 23 11.61 -4.91 -2.76
CA GLN A 23 10.74 -5.04 -3.92
C GLN A 23 11.66 -5.13 -5.14
N SER A 24 11.35 -6.02 -6.08
CA SER A 24 12.10 -6.20 -7.33
C SER A 24 12.40 -4.87 -8.04
N GLY A 25 11.48 -3.89 -7.92
CA GLY A 25 11.57 -2.56 -8.51
C GLY A 25 12.55 -1.58 -7.84
N ASP A 26 12.91 -1.76 -6.56
CA ASP A 26 13.80 -0.85 -5.82
C ASP A 26 15.23 -0.85 -6.37
N ASN A 27 15.72 -2.02 -6.78
CA ASN A 27 17.09 -2.20 -7.27
C ASN A 27 18.18 -1.65 -6.32
N GLY A 28 17.88 -1.53 -5.02
CA GLY A 28 18.79 -1.02 -3.99
C GLY A 28 18.80 0.50 -3.83
N SER A 29 17.92 1.25 -4.52
CA SER A 29 17.90 2.71 -4.43
C SER A 29 17.56 3.20 -3.01
N CYS A 30 16.65 2.53 -2.32
CA CYS A 30 16.33 2.86 -0.94
C CYS A 30 17.48 2.59 0.03
N GLN A 31 18.27 1.54 -0.20
CA GLN A 31 19.49 1.32 0.57
C GLN A 31 20.54 2.39 0.30
N ALA A 32 20.66 2.88 -0.94
CA ALA A 32 21.57 3.98 -1.27
C ALA A 32 21.18 5.27 -0.54
N LEU A 33 19.90 5.63 -0.54
CA LEU A 33 19.38 6.79 0.19
C LEU A 33 19.53 6.64 1.71
N GLN A 34 19.33 5.45 2.27
CA GLN A 34 19.56 5.17 3.69
C GLN A 34 21.04 5.37 4.06
N THR A 35 21.95 4.78 3.28
CA THR A 35 23.40 4.91 3.50
C THR A 35 23.83 6.37 3.43
N GLU A 36 23.36 7.10 2.43
CA GLU A 36 23.65 8.52 2.26
C GLU A 36 23.07 9.36 3.41
N CYS A 37 21.85 9.05 3.86
CA CYS A 37 21.29 9.67 5.05
C CYS A 37 22.16 9.43 6.28
N ALA A 38 22.57 8.19 6.54
CA ALA A 38 23.43 7.83 7.67
C ALA A 38 24.77 8.57 7.64
N ALA A 39 25.34 8.77 6.46
CA ALA A 39 26.59 9.51 6.26
C ALA A 39 26.47 11.02 6.50
N THR A 40 25.29 11.61 6.25
CA THR A 40 25.12 13.08 6.21
C THR A 40 24.35 13.66 7.39
N VAL A 41 23.47 12.89 8.01
CA VAL A 41 22.66 13.33 9.16
C VAL A 41 23.52 13.58 10.39
N LYS A 42 23.06 14.40 11.33
CA LYS A 42 23.68 14.51 12.66
C LYS A 42 23.47 13.23 13.48
N SER A 43 24.36 13.01 14.46
CA SER A 43 24.29 11.84 15.35
C SER A 43 23.00 11.74 16.17
N ASP A 44 22.36 12.87 16.44
CA ASP A 44 21.08 12.94 17.16
C ASP A 44 19.86 12.91 16.21
N LEU A 45 20.07 12.74 14.90
CA LEU A 45 19.04 12.77 13.86
C LEU A 45 18.22 14.09 13.79
N SER A 46 18.66 15.15 14.49
CA SER A 46 17.91 16.41 14.63
C SER A 46 17.69 17.17 13.32
N ASP A 47 18.42 16.81 12.26
CA ASP A 47 18.28 17.37 10.91
C ASP A 47 17.91 16.34 9.85
N ALA A 48 17.44 15.15 10.24
CA ALA A 48 17.02 14.10 9.31
C ALA A 48 16.03 14.64 8.27
N TRP A 49 15.01 15.39 8.69
CA TRP A 49 14.00 15.94 7.78
C TRP A 49 14.43 17.21 7.04
N ASN A 50 15.71 17.58 7.12
CA ASN A 50 16.32 18.64 6.33
C ASN A 50 17.28 18.09 5.25
N ILE A 51 17.37 16.76 5.10
CA ILE A 51 18.26 16.09 4.15
C ILE A 51 17.43 15.29 3.15
N LYS A 52 17.63 15.52 1.84
CA LYS A 52 16.87 14.83 0.77
C LYS A 52 16.98 13.31 0.87
N ALA A 53 18.19 12.78 1.08
CA ALA A 53 18.42 11.35 1.20
C ALA A 53 17.62 10.72 2.35
N CYS A 54 17.59 11.39 3.51
CA CYS A 54 16.80 10.94 4.65
C CYS A 54 15.29 10.98 4.36
N LEU A 55 14.81 12.07 3.77
CA LEU A 55 13.39 12.26 3.47
C LEU A 55 12.88 11.22 2.45
N PHE A 56 13.60 11.04 1.33
CA PHE A 56 13.22 10.08 0.30
C PHE A 56 13.50 8.63 0.72
N GLY A 57 14.57 8.39 1.49
CA GLY A 57 14.86 7.09 2.09
C GLY A 57 13.78 6.66 3.08
N ALA A 58 13.27 7.58 3.90
CA ALA A 58 12.17 7.30 4.82
C ALA A 58 10.89 6.88 4.10
N SER A 59 10.63 7.43 2.90
CA SER A 59 9.46 7.06 2.10
C SER A 59 9.49 5.62 1.61
N CYS A 60 10.67 5.02 1.51
CA CYS A 60 10.85 3.63 1.11
C CYS A 60 10.22 2.64 2.09
N PHE A 61 10.22 3.00 3.37
CA PHE A 61 9.73 2.12 4.42
C PHE A 61 8.20 2.15 4.44
N GLY A 62 7.59 0.97 4.57
CA GLY A 62 6.15 0.78 4.70
C GLY A 62 5.78 0.06 6.00
N GLY A 63 4.49 -0.26 6.17
CA GLY A 63 3.98 -0.98 7.35
C GLY A 63 3.46 -0.05 8.45
N GLN A 64 3.41 -0.55 9.69
CA GLN A 64 2.83 0.19 10.83
C GLN A 64 3.69 1.37 11.32
N HIS A 65 5.01 1.33 11.10
CA HIS A 65 5.95 2.36 11.56
C HIS A 65 6.94 2.74 10.45
N PRO A 66 6.46 3.32 9.33
CA PRO A 66 7.29 3.47 8.13
C PRO A 66 8.52 4.36 8.41
N VAL A 67 8.32 5.54 9.00
CA VAL A 67 9.42 6.51 9.17
C VAL A 67 10.34 6.16 10.35
N ASP A 68 9.80 5.61 11.43
CA ASP A 68 10.61 5.20 12.60
C ASP A 68 11.46 3.96 12.28
N GLY A 69 10.94 3.06 11.43
CA GLY A 69 11.72 1.95 10.90
C GLY A 69 12.94 2.42 10.12
N PHE A 70 12.79 3.47 9.31
CA PHE A 70 13.90 4.09 8.59
C PHE A 70 14.92 4.73 9.54
N LEU A 71 14.46 5.51 10.53
CA LEU A 71 15.35 6.14 11.51
C LEU A 71 16.15 5.10 12.29
N ALA A 72 15.52 3.99 12.67
CA ALA A 72 16.19 2.87 13.33
C ALA A 72 17.28 2.25 12.44
N ALA A 73 17.02 2.09 11.14
CA ALA A 73 18.00 1.57 10.19
C ALA A 73 19.18 2.53 10.01
N VAL A 74 18.92 3.83 9.85
CA VAL A 74 19.96 4.88 9.79
C VAL A 74 20.80 4.92 11.07
N TYR A 75 20.17 4.84 12.24
CA TYR A 75 20.85 4.83 13.53
C TYR A 75 21.77 3.60 13.68
N GLY A 76 21.31 2.44 13.20
CA GLY A 76 22.09 1.21 13.15
C GLY A 76 23.28 1.29 12.20
N ASP A 77 23.11 1.85 10.99
CA ASP A 77 24.20 2.01 10.01
C ASP A 77 25.32 2.93 10.52
N ARG A 78 25.00 3.87 11.40
CA ARG A 78 25.98 4.72 12.08
C ARG A 78 26.74 4.02 13.21
N GLY A 79 26.29 2.84 13.63
CA GLY A 79 26.86 2.12 14.77
C GLY A 79 26.50 2.74 16.13
N GLU A 80 25.43 3.54 16.19
CA GLU A 80 24.96 4.11 17.45
C GLU A 80 24.28 3.04 18.30
N SER A 81 24.37 3.17 19.63
CA SER A 81 23.79 2.21 20.57
C SER A 81 22.48 2.72 21.18
N GLY A 82 21.49 1.84 21.35
CA GLY A 82 20.21 2.19 21.96
C GLY A 82 19.08 2.32 20.93
N SER A 83 17.99 2.97 21.33
CA SER A 83 16.87 3.23 20.42
C SER A 83 17.09 4.52 19.65
N ALA A 84 16.81 4.49 18.35
CA ALA A 84 16.76 5.72 17.56
C ALA A 84 15.69 6.68 18.12
N PRO A 85 15.91 8.01 18.02
CA PRO A 85 14.87 9.00 18.29
C PRO A 85 13.62 8.72 17.46
N ALA A 86 12.44 8.86 18.07
CA ALA A 86 11.17 8.72 17.36
C ALA A 86 10.94 9.93 16.44
N SER A 87 10.32 9.72 15.27
CA SER A 87 10.09 10.79 14.29
C SER A 87 9.28 11.96 14.85
N VAL A 88 8.40 11.68 15.82
CA VAL A 88 7.57 12.69 16.51
C VAL A 88 8.39 13.69 17.31
N ASP A 89 9.55 13.28 17.82
CA ASP A 89 10.44 14.11 18.64
C ASP A 89 11.45 14.90 17.79
N LEU A 90 11.51 14.62 16.48
CA LEU A 90 12.42 15.30 15.55
C LEU A 90 11.78 16.58 14.97
N PRO A 91 12.62 17.58 14.61
CA PRO A 91 12.14 18.75 13.88
C PRO A 91 11.53 18.37 12.53
N ARG A 92 10.39 18.99 12.20
CA ARG A 92 9.66 18.77 10.94
C ARG A 92 10.48 19.10 9.70
N VAL A 93 10.01 18.59 8.55
CA VAL A 93 10.50 19.01 7.23
C VAL A 93 10.51 20.54 7.16
N THR A 94 11.66 21.11 6.80
CA THR A 94 11.81 22.56 6.72
C THR A 94 11.17 23.09 5.43
N SER A 95 10.67 24.33 5.45
CA SER A 95 10.18 24.98 4.23
C SER A 95 11.27 25.12 3.17
N SER A 96 12.54 25.24 3.58
CA SER A 96 13.67 25.29 2.65
C SER A 96 13.84 23.98 1.90
N LEU A 97 13.81 22.84 2.60
CA LEU A 97 13.89 21.53 1.94
C LEU A 97 12.65 21.31 1.07
N PHE A 98 11.46 21.62 1.58
CA PHE A 98 10.22 21.51 0.83
C PHE A 98 10.25 22.31 -0.48
N ASN A 99 10.67 23.58 -0.44
CA ASN A 99 10.80 24.43 -1.63
C ASN A 99 11.88 23.95 -2.61
N SER A 100 12.82 23.12 -2.16
CA SER A 100 13.82 22.50 -3.04
C SER A 100 13.28 21.27 -3.80
N ILE A 101 12.07 20.82 -3.46
CA ILE A 101 11.35 19.69 -4.06
C ILE A 101 10.14 20.24 -4.85
N SER A 102 9.36 21.12 -4.22
CA SER A 102 8.19 21.77 -4.77
C SER A 102 8.56 22.80 -5.85
N THR A 103 7.88 22.76 -7.00
CA THR A 103 8.03 23.75 -8.06
C THR A 103 7.27 25.06 -7.79
N ASP A 104 6.23 25.03 -6.97
CA ASP A 104 5.38 26.19 -6.67
C ASP A 104 5.58 26.76 -5.25
N GLY A 105 6.36 26.06 -4.42
CA GLY A 105 6.60 26.39 -3.01
C GLY A 105 5.38 26.18 -2.10
N GLN A 106 4.31 25.54 -2.60
CA GLN A 106 3.05 25.35 -1.87
C GLN A 106 2.72 23.87 -1.70
N THR A 107 2.92 23.07 -2.75
CA THR A 107 2.54 21.67 -2.82
C THR A 107 3.66 20.81 -3.42
N VAL A 108 3.69 19.52 -3.09
CA VAL A 108 4.52 18.52 -3.76
C VAL A 108 3.60 17.67 -4.62
N SER A 109 3.75 17.77 -5.94
CA SER A 109 3.11 16.87 -6.90
C SER A 109 3.85 15.54 -7.01
N GLN A 110 3.24 14.55 -7.68
CA GLN A 110 3.91 13.29 -8.01
C GLN A 110 5.22 13.52 -8.77
N GLN A 111 5.22 14.43 -9.75
CA GLN A 111 6.42 14.72 -10.52
C GLN A 111 7.50 15.37 -9.64
N ASN A 112 7.13 16.30 -8.75
CA ASN A 112 8.08 16.89 -7.81
C ASN A 112 8.72 15.83 -6.92
N PHE A 113 7.95 14.85 -6.46
CA PHE A 113 8.45 13.75 -5.64
C PHE A 113 9.40 12.85 -6.43
N ILE A 114 9.04 12.46 -7.66
CA ILE A 114 9.91 11.68 -8.55
C ILE A 114 11.23 12.42 -8.80
N ASP A 115 11.16 13.68 -9.23
CA ASP A 115 12.35 14.49 -9.53
C ASP A 115 13.24 14.65 -8.29
N GLY A 116 12.64 14.86 -7.13
CA GLY A 116 13.35 14.94 -5.86
C GLY A 116 14.03 13.62 -5.47
N TYR A 117 13.35 12.49 -5.65
CA TYR A 117 13.87 11.16 -5.36
C TYR A 117 15.08 10.81 -6.24
N TYR A 118 14.95 10.98 -7.56
CA TYR A 118 16.05 10.74 -8.49
C TYR A 118 17.19 11.74 -8.29
N SER A 119 16.89 13.01 -8.00
CA SER A 119 17.93 14.00 -7.65
C SER A 119 18.70 13.63 -6.38
N ALA A 120 18.05 13.01 -5.40
CA ALA A 120 18.73 12.52 -4.21
C ALA A 120 19.65 11.32 -4.52
N LEU A 121 19.21 10.43 -5.42
CA LEU A 121 20.03 9.31 -5.88
C LEU A 121 21.21 9.73 -6.74
N ASP A 122 21.06 10.78 -7.56
CA ASP A 122 22.16 11.32 -8.35
C ASP A 122 23.34 11.73 -7.47
N ALA A 123 23.07 12.23 -6.26
CA ALA A 123 24.11 12.56 -5.29
C ALA A 123 24.87 11.31 -4.77
N THR A 124 24.23 10.15 -4.80
CA THR A 124 24.82 8.85 -4.39
C THR A 124 25.50 8.11 -5.54
N GLY A 125 25.21 8.47 -6.79
CA GLY A 125 25.61 7.70 -7.97
C GLY A 125 24.73 6.47 -8.27
N GLY A 126 23.54 6.38 -7.65
CA GLY A 126 22.63 5.25 -7.73
C GLY A 126 22.96 4.13 -6.72
N PRO A 127 22.39 2.91 -6.89
CA PRO A 127 21.55 2.46 -8.00
C PRO A 127 20.19 3.16 -8.06
N TYR A 128 19.61 3.19 -9.27
CA TYR A 128 18.28 3.73 -9.51
C TYR A 128 17.24 2.62 -9.51
N PRO A 129 15.98 2.91 -9.13
CA PRO A 129 14.87 1.99 -9.33
C PRO A 129 14.82 1.52 -10.78
N THR A 130 14.47 0.26 -11.01
CA THR A 130 14.33 -0.28 -12.38
C THR A 130 13.08 0.24 -13.08
N ASP A 131 12.12 0.77 -12.32
CA ASP A 131 10.88 1.35 -12.83
C ASP A 131 10.49 2.58 -11.99
N VAL A 132 10.03 3.64 -12.66
CA VAL A 132 9.50 4.85 -12.02
C VAL A 132 8.21 4.57 -11.26
N SER A 133 7.47 3.51 -11.63
CA SER A 133 6.25 3.08 -10.92
C SER A 133 6.52 2.81 -9.43
N TYR A 134 7.70 2.30 -9.09
CA TYR A 134 8.13 2.13 -7.71
C TYR A 134 8.09 3.46 -6.93
N VAL A 135 8.66 4.52 -7.51
CA VAL A 135 8.71 5.86 -6.89
C VAL A 135 7.31 6.50 -6.83
N ILE A 136 6.47 6.23 -7.83
CA ILE A 136 5.05 6.62 -7.81
C ILE A 136 4.34 5.97 -6.63
N ASP A 137 4.57 4.68 -6.37
CA ASP A 137 3.97 3.96 -5.24
C ASP A 137 4.47 4.48 -3.88
N LEU A 138 5.73 4.94 -3.79
CA LEU A 138 6.24 5.65 -2.61
C LEU A 138 5.43 6.92 -2.35
N PHE A 139 5.22 7.74 -3.39
CA PHE A 139 4.44 8.96 -3.26
C PHE A 139 2.96 8.68 -2.96
N GLY A 140 2.40 7.62 -3.55
CA GLY A 140 1.05 7.15 -3.28
C GLY A 140 0.81 6.82 -1.80
N ARG A 141 1.83 6.30 -1.09
CA ARG A 141 1.77 6.11 0.38
C ARG A 141 1.68 7.43 1.13
N VAL A 142 2.49 8.42 0.74
CA VAL A 142 2.44 9.77 1.32
C VAL A 142 1.07 10.41 1.09
N GLN A 143 0.55 10.34 -0.13
CA GLN A 143 -0.80 10.83 -0.48
C GLN A 143 -1.89 10.11 0.31
N GLY A 144 -1.79 8.79 0.42
CA GLY A 144 -2.73 7.95 1.16
C GLY A 144 -2.75 8.28 2.64
N TRP A 145 -1.59 8.51 3.25
CA TRP A 145 -1.52 8.88 4.66
C TRP A 145 -2.00 10.31 4.91
N THR A 146 -1.68 11.23 4.01
CA THR A 146 -2.07 12.65 4.12
C THR A 146 -3.52 12.94 3.70
N ALA A 147 -4.21 11.96 3.13
CA ALA A 147 -5.55 12.08 2.52
C ALA A 147 -5.62 13.02 1.30
N PHE A 148 -4.51 13.23 0.57
CA PHE A 148 -4.44 13.98 -0.70
C PHE A 148 -4.38 13.02 -1.89
N CYS A 149 -5.49 12.33 -2.11
CA CYS A 149 -5.59 11.19 -3.00
C CYS A 149 -5.45 11.57 -4.47
N SER A 150 -4.31 11.26 -5.08
CA SER A 150 -3.98 11.68 -6.45
C SER A 150 -3.89 13.20 -6.64
N GLU A 151 -3.70 13.93 -5.55
CA GLU A 151 -3.52 15.39 -5.54
C GLU A 151 -2.12 15.75 -5.04
N SER A 152 -1.68 16.98 -5.33
CA SER A 152 -0.43 17.48 -4.74
C SER A 152 -0.59 17.65 -3.23
N VAL A 153 0.41 17.24 -2.46
CA VAL A 153 0.37 17.27 -0.99
C VAL A 153 0.85 18.65 -0.51
N PRO A 154 0.05 19.42 0.24
CA PRO A 154 0.48 20.70 0.80
C PRO A 154 1.61 20.52 1.82
N PHE A 155 2.43 21.57 1.98
CA PHE A 155 3.58 21.55 2.89
C PHE A 155 3.30 20.97 4.28
N GLN A 156 2.23 21.43 4.95
CA GLN A 156 1.93 20.97 6.31
C GLN A 156 1.69 19.46 6.35
N ASN A 157 0.88 18.93 5.45
CA ASN A 157 0.57 17.50 5.40
C ASN A 157 1.79 16.67 5.00
N PHE A 158 2.61 17.18 4.08
CA PHE A 158 3.86 16.54 3.69
C PHE A 158 4.82 16.44 4.88
N ALA A 159 4.97 17.53 5.64
CA ALA A 159 5.79 17.55 6.86
C ALA A 159 5.19 16.67 7.98
N ASP A 160 3.87 16.57 8.09
CA ASP A 160 3.19 15.69 9.05
C ASP A 160 3.44 14.22 8.77
N TYR A 161 3.49 13.81 7.51
CA TYR A 161 3.81 12.43 7.16
C TYR A 161 5.14 11.98 7.78
N TYR A 162 6.21 12.76 7.61
CA TYR A 162 7.53 12.40 8.15
C TYR A 162 7.64 12.56 9.66
N GLN A 163 6.77 13.32 10.31
CA GLN A 163 6.80 13.46 11.76
C GLN A 163 5.91 12.42 12.46
N TYR A 164 4.72 12.13 11.92
CA TYR A 164 3.66 11.44 12.65
C TYR A 164 3.23 10.11 12.04
N SER A 165 3.67 9.74 10.83
CA SER A 165 3.16 8.50 10.19
C SER A 165 3.49 7.21 10.93
N SER A 166 4.47 7.23 11.83
CA SER A 166 4.81 6.11 12.70
C SER A 166 3.96 6.05 13.99
N SER A 167 3.31 7.14 14.39
CA SER A 167 2.58 7.23 15.66
C SER A 167 1.07 7.43 15.49
N VAL A 168 0.64 7.85 14.30
CA VAL A 168 -0.75 8.13 13.98
C VAL A 168 -1.13 7.39 12.70
N ASN A 169 -2.23 6.62 12.80
CA ASN A 169 -2.85 6.02 11.63
C ASN A 169 -3.57 7.10 10.82
N SER A 170 -3.44 7.05 9.50
CA SER A 170 -4.22 7.94 8.65
C SER A 170 -5.68 7.51 8.55
N ALA A 171 -6.55 8.48 8.23
CA ALA A 171 -7.90 8.17 7.75
C ALA A 171 -7.89 7.43 6.40
N GLY A 172 -6.73 7.41 5.73
CA GLY A 172 -6.55 6.88 4.39
C GLY A 172 -7.28 7.73 3.35
N CYS A 173 -7.02 7.38 2.09
CA CYS A 173 -7.90 7.75 1.00
C CYS A 173 -9.19 6.94 1.08
N SER A 174 -10.14 7.40 1.89
CA SER A 174 -11.52 6.92 1.78
C SER A 174 -12.14 7.52 0.51
N ALA A 175 -12.92 6.73 -0.24
CA ALA A 175 -13.58 7.18 -1.46
C ALA A 175 -14.53 8.39 -1.26
N ALA A 176 -14.82 8.76 0.01
CA ALA A 176 -15.66 9.89 0.40
C ALA A 176 -14.98 11.27 0.34
N ALA A 177 -13.64 11.37 0.34
CA ALA A 177 -12.95 12.67 0.34
C ALA A 177 -12.86 13.34 -1.06
N LYS A 178 -13.40 12.70 -2.11
CA LYS A 178 -13.38 13.21 -3.50
C LYS A 178 -14.50 14.22 -3.84
N ARG A 179 -15.22 14.79 -2.87
CA ARG A 179 -16.27 15.79 -3.15
C ARG A 179 -16.26 16.96 -2.17
N GLU A 180 -15.45 17.95 -2.52
CA GLU A 180 -15.70 19.40 -2.41
C GLU A 180 -14.42 20.01 -2.99
N VAL A 181 -14.38 20.63 -4.17
CA VAL A 181 -15.09 21.86 -4.56
C VAL A 181 -15.02 21.97 -6.09
N ALA A 182 -16.16 21.95 -6.77
CA ALA A 182 -16.43 22.75 -7.97
C ALA A 182 -17.79 22.40 -8.56
N ALA A 183 -18.76 23.30 -8.35
CA ALA A 183 -19.71 23.81 -9.34
C ALA A 183 -21.08 24.08 -8.72
N ALA A 184 -21.25 25.30 -8.20
CA ALA A 184 -22.49 26.01 -8.45
C ALA A 184 -22.58 26.25 -9.96
N THR A 185 -23.60 25.74 -10.65
CA THR A 185 -24.64 26.49 -11.39
C THR A 185 -25.49 25.48 -12.21
N THR A 186 -26.81 25.65 -12.14
CA THR A 186 -27.94 25.06 -12.93
C THR A 186 -27.57 24.40 -14.27
N SER A 187 -28.13 23.26 -14.69
CA SER A 187 -29.54 23.02 -15.04
C SER A 187 -29.74 21.53 -15.43
N ALA A 188 -30.97 21.03 -15.31
CA ALA A 188 -31.36 19.63 -15.49
C ALA A 188 -31.23 19.05 -16.93
N ALA A 189 -30.76 17.80 -17.01
CA ALA A 189 -31.08 16.77 -18.00
C ALA A 189 -30.65 15.38 -17.44
N PRO A 190 -31.28 14.26 -17.79
CA PRO A 190 -31.16 13.00 -17.06
C PRO A 190 -29.78 12.37 -17.27
N ALA A 191 -29.10 12.07 -16.16
CA ALA A 191 -27.75 11.52 -16.15
C ALA A 191 -27.75 10.07 -16.64
N ALA A 192 -26.94 9.78 -17.66
CA ALA A 192 -26.40 8.44 -17.83
C ALA A 192 -25.63 8.12 -16.53
N ALA A 193 -26.00 7.03 -15.85
CA ALA A 193 -25.31 6.58 -14.64
C ALA A 193 -23.86 6.26 -15.01
N THR A 194 -22.95 7.17 -14.71
CA THR A 194 -21.52 6.91 -14.85
C THR A 194 -21.12 5.96 -13.72
N THR A 195 -20.62 4.78 -14.08
CA THR A 195 -20.08 3.83 -13.11
C THR A 195 -19.03 4.55 -12.26
N PRO A 196 -19.12 4.49 -10.92
CA PRO A 196 -18.23 5.19 -10.02
C PRO A 196 -16.83 4.62 -10.19
N VAL A 197 -15.86 5.52 -10.14
CA VAL A 197 -14.44 5.15 -10.13
C VAL A 197 -14.09 4.71 -8.72
N VAL A 198 -13.99 3.40 -8.51
CA VAL A 198 -13.66 2.76 -7.24
C VAL A 198 -12.18 2.45 -7.09
N SER A 199 -11.45 2.40 -8.21
CA SER A 199 -10.01 2.21 -8.25
C SER A 199 -9.37 3.12 -9.29
N SER A 200 -8.19 3.64 -8.98
CA SER A 200 -7.32 4.31 -9.96
C SER A 200 -6.64 3.30 -10.89
N ASP A 201 -6.54 2.03 -10.49
CA ASP A 201 -6.13 0.97 -11.39
C ASP A 201 -7.30 0.56 -12.29
N ALA A 202 -7.09 0.71 -13.60
CA ALA A 202 -8.11 0.44 -14.59
C ALA A 202 -8.49 -1.04 -14.66
N SER A 203 -7.58 -1.94 -14.30
CA SER A 203 -7.85 -3.39 -14.29
C SER A 203 -8.76 -3.79 -13.12
N CYS A 204 -8.52 -3.21 -11.93
CA CYS A 204 -9.37 -3.36 -10.77
C CYS A 204 -10.73 -2.68 -10.97
N GLN A 205 -10.77 -1.50 -11.58
CA GLN A 205 -12.02 -0.85 -11.98
C GLN A 205 -12.83 -1.74 -12.93
N LYS A 206 -12.15 -2.46 -13.83
CA LYS A 206 -12.80 -3.41 -14.72
C LYS A 206 -13.38 -4.61 -13.97
N MET A 207 -12.65 -5.18 -13.01
CA MET A 207 -13.17 -6.25 -12.15
C MET A 207 -14.43 -5.81 -11.42
N PHE A 208 -14.42 -4.59 -10.86
CA PHE A 208 -15.59 -4.02 -10.22
C PHE A 208 -16.79 -3.88 -11.18
N THR A 209 -16.55 -3.35 -12.38
CA THR A 209 -17.62 -3.18 -13.38
C THR A 209 -18.16 -4.54 -13.84
N ALA A 210 -17.28 -5.51 -14.07
CA ALA A 210 -17.67 -6.87 -14.41
C ALA A 210 -18.45 -7.56 -13.28
N CYS A 211 -18.08 -7.32 -12.03
CA CYS A 211 -18.86 -7.79 -10.87
C CYS A 211 -20.27 -7.22 -10.89
N ILE A 212 -20.42 -5.90 -11.08
CA ILE A 212 -21.73 -5.27 -11.22
C ILE A 212 -22.51 -5.91 -12.36
N ASP A 213 -21.90 -6.17 -13.51
CA ASP A 213 -22.62 -6.75 -14.64
C ASP A 213 -23.09 -8.19 -14.37
N GLN A 214 -22.35 -8.95 -13.57
CA GLN A 214 -22.56 -10.39 -13.36
C GLN A 214 -23.38 -10.74 -12.11
N VAL A 215 -23.33 -9.91 -11.07
CA VAL A 215 -24.11 -10.14 -9.85
C VAL A 215 -25.57 -9.72 -10.04
N ASP A 216 -26.50 -10.32 -9.29
CA ASP A 216 -27.90 -9.94 -9.35
C ASP A 216 -28.18 -8.58 -8.69
N GLN A 217 -29.44 -8.14 -8.76
CA GLN A 217 -29.85 -6.83 -8.24
C GLN A 217 -29.79 -6.76 -6.71
N ASP A 218 -30.00 -7.86 -6.00
CA ASP A 218 -29.93 -7.90 -4.54
C ASP A 218 -28.47 -8.02 -4.06
N VAL A 219 -27.54 -8.23 -4.98
CA VAL A 219 -26.12 -8.56 -4.71
C VAL A 219 -26.04 -9.80 -3.83
N ALA A 220 -26.94 -10.76 -4.06
CA ALA A 220 -26.97 -12.00 -3.28
C ALA A 220 -25.87 -12.94 -3.78
N ASN A 221 -25.11 -13.51 -2.84
CA ASN A 221 -24.02 -14.45 -3.15
C ASN A 221 -22.98 -13.89 -4.14
N PRO A 222 -22.41 -12.70 -3.89
CA PRO A 222 -21.40 -12.09 -4.76
C PRO A 222 -20.13 -12.97 -4.82
N TRP A 223 -19.90 -13.80 -3.82
CA TRP A 223 -18.76 -14.72 -3.74
C TRP A 223 -18.92 -15.99 -4.58
N ALA A 224 -19.98 -16.10 -5.39
CA ALA A 224 -20.07 -17.06 -6.48
C ALA A 224 -19.61 -16.48 -7.83
N VAL A 225 -19.31 -15.17 -7.88
CA VAL A 225 -18.91 -14.46 -9.10
C VAL A 225 -17.41 -14.14 -9.05
N GLU A 226 -16.64 -14.68 -9.99
CA GLU A 226 -15.17 -14.54 -10.02
C GLU A 226 -14.72 -13.07 -10.03
N ALA A 227 -15.34 -12.24 -10.88
CA ALA A 227 -15.03 -10.82 -10.95
C ALA A 227 -15.31 -10.07 -9.64
N CYS A 228 -16.31 -10.50 -8.86
CA CYS A 228 -16.60 -9.91 -7.56
C CYS A 228 -15.55 -10.28 -6.51
N VAL A 229 -15.13 -11.54 -6.50
CA VAL A 229 -14.10 -12.04 -5.60
C VAL A 229 -12.76 -11.36 -5.89
N LEU A 230 -12.34 -11.33 -7.16
CA LEU A 230 -11.10 -10.65 -7.57
C LEU A 230 -11.19 -9.14 -7.40
N GLY A 231 -12.33 -8.53 -7.73
CA GLY A 231 -12.59 -7.11 -7.52
C GLY A 231 -12.50 -6.69 -6.05
N ALA A 232 -13.03 -7.51 -5.14
CA ALA A 232 -12.97 -7.24 -3.70
C ALA A 232 -11.52 -7.25 -3.16
N THR A 233 -10.63 -8.09 -3.70
CA THR A 233 -9.22 -8.12 -3.26
C THR A 233 -8.43 -6.87 -3.65
N CYS A 234 -8.74 -6.29 -4.80
CA CYS A 234 -8.09 -5.06 -5.28
C CYS A 234 -8.80 -3.79 -4.79
N PHE A 235 -9.98 -3.92 -4.16
CA PHE A 235 -10.71 -2.80 -3.57
C PHE A 235 -9.96 -2.26 -2.34
N GLY A 236 -9.58 -0.98 -2.37
CA GLY A 236 -8.83 -0.34 -1.29
C GLY A 236 -9.69 0.03 -0.07
N GLY A 237 -9.03 0.40 1.03
CA GLY A 237 -9.66 0.95 2.24
C GLY A 237 -9.45 0.12 3.51
N GLN A 238 -9.93 0.64 4.64
CA GLN A 238 -9.82 -0.01 5.97
C GLN A 238 -10.67 -1.29 6.09
N VAL A 239 -11.75 -1.40 5.31
CA VAL A 239 -12.73 -2.49 5.36
C VAL A 239 -13.03 -2.97 3.93
N PRO A 240 -12.05 -3.58 3.25
CA PRO A 240 -12.06 -3.68 1.79
C PRO A 240 -13.26 -4.48 1.26
N VAL A 241 -13.66 -5.56 1.94
CA VAL A 241 -14.74 -6.44 1.47
C VAL A 241 -16.14 -5.81 1.66
N ASP A 242 -16.47 -5.28 2.84
CA ASP A 242 -17.77 -4.60 3.05
C ASP A 242 -17.87 -3.28 2.27
N GLY A 243 -16.75 -2.56 2.15
CA GLY A 243 -16.68 -1.38 1.30
C GLY A 243 -16.96 -1.70 -0.17
N PHE A 244 -16.41 -2.82 -0.66
CA PHE A 244 -16.68 -3.32 -2.01
C PHE A 244 -18.17 -3.66 -2.18
N LEU A 245 -18.75 -4.46 -1.29
CA LEU A 245 -20.17 -4.86 -1.35
C LEU A 245 -21.10 -3.65 -1.32
N SER A 246 -20.85 -2.71 -0.41
CA SER A 246 -21.62 -1.47 -0.34
C SER A 246 -21.58 -0.70 -1.65
N THR A 247 -20.41 -0.64 -2.30
CA THR A 247 -20.24 0.12 -3.53
C THR A 247 -20.90 -0.57 -4.73
N VAL A 248 -20.82 -1.91 -4.83
CA VAL A 248 -21.54 -2.69 -5.83
C VAL A 248 -23.05 -2.53 -5.66
N TYR A 249 -23.54 -2.66 -4.42
CA TYR A 249 -24.97 -2.53 -4.11
C TYR A 249 -25.52 -1.15 -4.43
N SER A 250 -24.82 -0.08 -4.03
CA SER A 250 -25.24 1.29 -4.36
C SER A 250 -25.30 1.54 -5.87
N GLN A 251 -24.49 0.85 -6.67
CA GLN A 251 -24.56 0.95 -8.12
C GLN A 251 -25.69 0.16 -8.76
N LYS A 252 -25.96 -1.04 -8.26
CA LYS A 252 -27.15 -1.80 -8.68
C LYS A 252 -28.44 -1.11 -8.28
N ASN A 253 -28.43 -0.42 -7.15
CA ASN A 253 -29.63 0.11 -6.50
C ASN A 253 -29.48 1.60 -6.13
N PRO A 254 -29.31 2.51 -7.12
CA PRO A 254 -29.00 3.92 -6.86
C PRO A 254 -30.11 4.70 -6.15
N SER A 255 -31.33 4.15 -6.09
CA SER A 255 -32.49 4.76 -5.41
C SER A 255 -32.96 3.97 -4.19
N SER A 256 -32.27 2.88 -3.82
CA SER A 256 -32.64 2.08 -2.67
C SER A 256 -32.23 2.78 -1.37
N THR A 257 -33.11 2.71 -0.37
CA THR A 257 -32.83 3.10 1.02
C THR A 257 -32.49 1.90 1.90
N VAL A 258 -32.51 0.69 1.32
CA VAL A 258 -32.13 -0.54 2.00
C VAL A 258 -30.61 -0.55 2.18
N THR A 259 -30.17 -0.96 3.37
CA THR A 259 -28.75 -1.11 3.68
C THR A 259 -28.14 -2.19 2.80
N ALA A 260 -26.95 -1.91 2.25
CA ALA A 260 -26.21 -2.89 1.49
C ALA A 260 -25.91 -4.15 2.32
N PRO A 261 -25.82 -5.33 1.68
CA PRO A 261 -25.39 -6.54 2.36
C PRO A 261 -23.99 -6.37 2.95
N THR A 262 -23.74 -7.07 4.06
CA THR A 262 -22.43 -7.17 4.70
C THR A 262 -21.87 -8.56 4.50
N SER A 263 -20.54 -8.67 4.38
CA SER A 263 -19.82 -9.92 4.12
C SER A 263 -20.18 -11.05 5.09
N ILE A 264 -20.43 -10.71 6.36
CA ILE A 264 -20.79 -11.70 7.39
C ILE A 264 -22.13 -12.40 7.12
N ASN A 265 -23.04 -11.73 6.41
CA ASN A 265 -24.37 -12.23 6.08
C ASN A 265 -24.45 -12.84 4.68
N GLU A 266 -23.41 -12.68 3.87
CA GLU A 266 -23.35 -13.31 2.55
C GLU A 266 -22.96 -14.80 2.65
N PRO A 267 -23.44 -15.64 1.72
CA PRO A 267 -22.93 -17.00 1.59
C PRO A 267 -21.43 -17.00 1.42
N ARG A 268 -20.74 -17.99 2.01
CA ARG A 268 -19.29 -18.13 1.88
C ARG A 268 -18.87 -18.27 0.42
N LEU A 269 -17.60 -17.94 0.14
CA LEU A 269 -16.95 -18.22 -1.14
C LEU A 269 -17.34 -19.59 -1.67
N ALA A 270 -17.90 -19.63 -2.88
CA ALA A 270 -18.35 -20.87 -3.48
C ALA A 270 -17.15 -21.82 -3.66
N THR A 271 -17.28 -23.07 -3.21
CA THR A 271 -16.21 -24.08 -3.35
C THR A 271 -15.88 -24.37 -4.81
N SER A 272 -16.88 -24.29 -5.71
CA SER A 272 -16.69 -24.42 -7.14
C SER A 272 -15.84 -23.28 -7.73
N LEU A 273 -16.03 -22.06 -7.25
CA LEU A 273 -15.22 -20.90 -7.67
C LEU A 273 -13.81 -20.97 -7.08
N PHE A 274 -13.69 -21.40 -5.81
CA PHE A 274 -12.37 -21.65 -5.23
C PHE A 274 -11.59 -22.68 -6.05
N ALA A 275 -12.24 -23.78 -6.45
CA ALA A 275 -11.66 -24.83 -7.26
C ALA A 275 -11.36 -24.41 -8.71
N SER A 276 -12.03 -23.40 -9.28
CA SER A 276 -11.70 -22.91 -10.62
C SER A 276 -10.43 -22.06 -10.63
N VAL A 277 -10.14 -21.36 -9.53
CA VAL A 277 -8.90 -20.61 -9.35
C VAL A 277 -7.75 -21.53 -8.95
N SER A 278 -8.02 -22.49 -8.04
CA SER A 278 -7.01 -23.41 -7.51
C SER A 278 -6.63 -24.51 -8.52
N THR A 279 -5.34 -24.62 -8.87
CA THR A 279 -4.87 -25.69 -9.77
C THR A 279 -4.88 -27.08 -9.12
N ASP A 280 -4.74 -27.15 -7.80
CA ASP A 280 -4.76 -28.42 -7.04
C ASP A 280 -6.11 -28.69 -6.37
N GLY A 281 -7.05 -27.74 -6.43
CA GLY A 281 -8.34 -27.76 -5.75
C GLY A 281 -8.25 -27.59 -4.23
N GLN A 282 -7.06 -27.34 -3.68
CA GLN A 282 -6.80 -27.31 -2.23
C GLN A 282 -6.41 -25.91 -1.75
N THR A 283 -5.56 -25.21 -2.51
CA THR A 283 -4.99 -23.93 -2.10
C THR A 283 -5.05 -22.89 -3.20
N TRP A 284 -5.16 -21.62 -2.81
CA TRP A 284 -4.88 -20.49 -3.69
C TRP A 284 -3.43 -20.08 -3.53
N THR A 285 -2.62 -20.36 -4.54
CA THR A 285 -1.27 -19.82 -4.62
C THR A 285 -1.29 -18.44 -5.28
N GLN A 286 -0.19 -17.69 -5.13
CA GLN A 286 -0.01 -16.41 -5.81
C GLN A 286 -0.16 -16.57 -7.34
N GLN A 287 0.41 -17.64 -7.92
CA GLN A 287 0.29 -17.88 -9.35
C GLN A 287 -1.16 -18.17 -9.77
N ASN A 288 -1.89 -18.98 -8.98
CA ASN A 288 -3.31 -19.23 -9.23
C ASN A 288 -4.13 -17.94 -9.25
N PHE A 289 -3.86 -17.05 -8.28
CA PHE A 289 -4.53 -15.76 -8.21
C PHE A 289 -4.20 -14.87 -9.40
N ILE A 290 -2.93 -14.78 -9.81
CA ILE A 290 -2.51 -14.03 -11.00
C ILE A 290 -3.22 -14.58 -12.25
N ASP A 291 -3.21 -15.91 -12.43
CA ASP A 291 -3.80 -16.55 -13.60
C ASP A 291 -5.31 -16.30 -13.66
N ALA A 292 -6.02 -16.39 -12.53
CA ALA A 292 -7.45 -16.06 -12.44
C ALA A 292 -7.71 -14.57 -12.73
N TYR A 293 -6.88 -13.67 -12.21
CA TYR A 293 -7.01 -12.24 -12.44
C TYR A 293 -6.85 -11.88 -13.92
N TYR A 294 -5.77 -12.31 -14.56
CA TYR A 294 -5.55 -12.06 -15.98
C TYR A 294 -6.53 -12.84 -16.87
N GLY A 295 -6.93 -14.05 -16.47
CA GLY A 295 -7.94 -14.84 -17.16
C GLY A 295 -9.32 -14.17 -17.17
N THR A 296 -9.76 -13.68 -16.02
CA THR A 296 -11.00 -12.90 -15.91
C THR A 296 -10.90 -11.60 -16.72
N LEU A 297 -9.81 -10.83 -16.63
CA LEU A 297 -9.64 -9.63 -17.46
C LEU A 297 -9.69 -9.95 -18.94
N SER A 298 -9.04 -11.02 -19.38
CA SER A 298 -9.09 -11.45 -20.77
C SER A 298 -10.51 -11.78 -21.22
N SER A 299 -11.34 -12.36 -20.34
CA SER A 299 -12.74 -12.70 -20.67
C SER A 299 -13.65 -11.46 -20.72
N VAL A 300 -13.39 -10.45 -19.87
CA VAL A 300 -14.20 -9.22 -19.80
C VAL A 300 -13.66 -8.08 -20.68
N GLY A 301 -12.54 -8.29 -21.36
CA GLY A 301 -11.96 -7.39 -22.37
C GLY A 301 -10.92 -6.39 -21.85
N GLY A 302 -10.28 -6.65 -20.71
CA GLY A 302 -9.28 -5.78 -20.10
C GLY A 302 -9.86 -4.44 -19.62
N PRO A 303 -9.02 -3.44 -19.29
CA PRO A 303 -7.58 -3.40 -19.51
C PRO A 303 -6.79 -4.29 -18.55
N PHE A 304 -5.58 -4.65 -18.95
CA PHE A 304 -4.64 -5.41 -18.12
C PHE A 304 -3.84 -4.45 -17.22
N PRO A 305 -3.48 -4.86 -16.00
CA PRO A 305 -2.62 -4.06 -15.15
C PRO A 305 -1.24 -3.93 -15.79
N ALA A 306 -0.58 -2.80 -15.53
CA ALA A 306 0.70 -2.46 -16.16
C ALA A 306 1.81 -3.47 -15.86
N ASN A 307 1.74 -4.13 -14.70
CA ASN A 307 2.63 -5.21 -14.32
C ASN A 307 1.90 -6.22 -13.40
N SER A 308 2.48 -7.41 -13.25
CA SER A 308 1.97 -8.46 -12.36
C SER A 308 2.18 -8.13 -10.88
N ASP A 309 3.12 -7.26 -10.54
CA ASP A 309 3.43 -6.90 -9.15
C ASP A 309 2.25 -6.21 -8.46
N LEU A 310 1.48 -5.42 -9.22
CA LEU A 310 0.22 -4.85 -8.74
C LEU A 310 -0.80 -5.94 -8.38
N VAL A 311 -0.93 -6.98 -9.21
CA VAL A 311 -1.83 -8.12 -8.94
C VAL A 311 -1.33 -8.95 -7.75
N ILE A 312 -0.01 -9.11 -7.63
CA ILE A 312 0.62 -9.73 -6.47
C ILE A 312 0.27 -8.96 -5.20
N SER A 313 0.29 -7.63 -5.21
CA SER A 313 -0.07 -6.82 -4.05
C SER A 313 -1.52 -7.03 -3.57
N TYR A 314 -2.44 -7.37 -4.49
CA TYR A 314 -3.83 -7.70 -4.15
C TYR A 314 -3.90 -9.06 -3.43
N PHE A 315 -3.14 -10.03 -3.92
CA PHE A 315 -3.02 -11.34 -3.26
C PHE A 315 -2.33 -11.24 -1.90
N ASP A 316 -1.27 -10.45 -1.80
CA ASP A 316 -0.51 -10.23 -0.56
C ASP A 316 -1.41 -9.71 0.56
N ARG A 317 -2.41 -8.88 0.26
CA ARG A 317 -3.39 -8.42 1.24
C ARG A 317 -4.23 -9.57 1.81
N VAL A 318 -4.63 -10.53 0.97
CA VAL A 318 -5.37 -11.72 1.42
C VAL A 318 -4.44 -12.63 2.24
N LEU A 319 -3.22 -12.80 1.76
CA LEU A 319 -2.19 -13.62 2.41
C LEU A 319 -1.81 -13.08 3.79
N GLU A 320 -1.64 -11.76 3.92
CA GLU A 320 -1.38 -11.07 5.18
C GLU A 320 -2.54 -11.27 6.15
N TRP A 321 -3.78 -10.97 5.74
CA TRP A 321 -4.92 -11.10 6.64
C TRP A 321 -5.14 -12.55 7.11
N THR A 322 -4.94 -13.51 6.21
CA THR A 322 -5.10 -14.95 6.51
C THR A 322 -3.93 -15.54 7.31
N ALA A 323 -2.86 -14.77 7.53
CA ALA A 323 -1.65 -15.18 8.22
C ALA A 323 -0.89 -16.37 7.57
N PHE A 324 -0.92 -16.46 6.24
CA PHE A 324 -0.13 -17.46 5.48
C PHE A 324 1.17 -16.86 4.95
N CYS A 325 2.11 -17.74 4.60
CA CYS A 325 3.38 -17.35 4.02
C CYS A 325 3.37 -17.47 2.49
N PRO A 326 4.11 -16.61 1.76
CA PRO A 326 4.25 -16.74 0.32
C PRO A 326 4.73 -18.15 -0.07
N GLY A 327 4.13 -18.70 -1.13
CA GLY A 327 4.48 -20.02 -1.65
C GLY A 327 3.79 -21.22 -0.99
N GLN A 328 3.14 -21.06 0.17
CA GLN A 328 2.38 -22.17 0.80
C GLN A 328 0.96 -22.34 0.25
N GLY A 329 0.43 -21.28 -0.36
CA GLY A 329 -0.97 -21.20 -0.77
C GLY A 329 -1.92 -21.04 0.42
N ILE A 330 -3.09 -20.47 0.17
CA ILE A 330 -4.10 -20.23 1.20
C ILE A 330 -5.20 -21.28 1.06
N PRO A 331 -5.46 -22.12 2.07
CA PRO A 331 -6.53 -23.11 2.04
C PRO A 331 -7.92 -22.47 1.90
N TYR A 332 -8.88 -23.22 1.36
CA TYR A 332 -10.26 -22.77 1.15
C TYR A 332 -10.87 -22.07 2.37
N MET A 333 -10.76 -22.68 3.56
CA MET A 333 -11.38 -22.13 4.76
C MET A 333 -10.90 -20.71 5.05
N ASN A 334 -9.61 -20.45 4.91
CA ASN A 334 -9.00 -19.16 5.19
C ASN A 334 -9.32 -18.12 4.11
N VAL A 335 -9.32 -18.50 2.83
CA VAL A 335 -9.78 -17.60 1.77
C VAL A 335 -11.26 -17.24 1.96
N ALA A 336 -12.10 -18.22 2.27
CA ALA A 336 -13.52 -17.98 2.53
C ALA A 336 -13.73 -17.13 3.79
N ASP A 337 -12.90 -17.29 4.83
CA ASP A 337 -12.92 -16.45 6.02
C ASP A 337 -12.53 -15.00 5.71
N TYR A 338 -11.56 -14.77 4.83
CA TYR A 338 -11.22 -13.42 4.39
C TYR A 338 -12.46 -12.71 3.82
N PHE A 339 -13.15 -13.32 2.86
CA PHE A 339 -14.33 -12.71 2.24
C PHE A 339 -15.56 -12.63 3.16
N GLN A 340 -15.59 -13.35 4.28
CA GLN A 340 -16.72 -13.31 5.22
C GLN A 340 -16.45 -12.42 6.44
N TYR A 341 -15.20 -12.33 6.90
CA TYR A 341 -14.86 -11.78 8.20
C TYR A 341 -13.83 -10.66 8.16
N SER A 342 -13.13 -10.41 7.04
CA SER A 342 -12.06 -9.39 7.03
C SER A 342 -12.56 -7.97 7.29
N ALA A 343 -13.87 -7.75 7.21
CA ALA A 343 -14.50 -6.48 7.55
C ALA A 343 -14.71 -6.27 9.06
N THR A 344 -14.78 -7.34 9.84
CA THR A 344 -15.14 -7.30 11.27
C THR A 344 -14.06 -7.87 12.18
N VAL A 345 -13.11 -8.60 11.62
CA VAL A 345 -12.02 -9.27 12.33
C VAL A 345 -10.68 -8.79 11.78
N GLN A 346 -9.78 -8.39 12.67
CA GLN A 346 -8.39 -8.10 12.30
C GLN A 346 -7.68 -9.39 11.89
N GLY A 347 -6.90 -9.32 10.81
CA GLY A 347 -6.13 -10.45 10.33
C GLY A 347 -5.05 -10.89 11.32
N GLY A 348 -4.53 -12.11 11.12
CA GLY A 348 -3.39 -12.59 11.90
C GLY A 348 -2.06 -12.05 11.36
N SER A 349 -1.02 -12.05 12.19
CA SER A 349 0.35 -11.81 11.73
C SER A 349 1.02 -13.14 11.39
N ALA A 350 1.25 -13.40 10.10
CA ALA A 350 2.03 -14.56 9.68
C ALA A 350 3.47 -14.44 10.20
N GLN A 351 3.96 -15.44 10.93
CA GLN A 351 5.39 -15.55 11.25
C GLN A 351 6.05 -16.44 10.21
N CYS A 352 6.49 -15.81 9.12
CA CYS A 352 7.21 -16.49 8.05
C CYS A 352 8.71 -16.50 8.38
N ASN A 353 9.23 -17.69 8.67
CA ASN A 353 10.66 -17.95 8.84
C ASN A 353 11.37 -18.11 7.50
#